data_AF-A0A1L8E768-F1
#
_entry.id   AF-A0A1L8E768-F1
#
_cell.length_a   1.000
_cell.length_b   1.000
_cell.length_c   1.000
_cell.angle_alpha   90.00
_cell.angle_beta   90.00
_cell.angle_gamma   90.00
#
_symmetry.space_group_name_H-M   'P 1'
#
loop_
_entity.id
_entity.type
_entity.pdbx_description
1 polymer ?
#
loop_
_entity_poly.entity_id
_entity_poly.type
_entity_poly.pdbx_seq_one_letter_code
_entity_poly.pdbx_strand_id
1 'polypeptide(L)'
;CIVLATFLIDIAFAVQCYQCESQQNSKCGLNFVPDDSMKIECTSAPRYLKPYLEGHSKEATGCMKQTMESKLGGVHTVRSCYYGDLANTEIGCQIDPNNVLMKLETCHVCSGDWCNSSVAMTPALAIIAVVLCLARIIS
;
A
#
# COMPACT_ATOMS: atom_id res chain seq x y z
N CYS A 1 14.56 -46.22 -17.73
CA CYS A 1 14.44 -44.76 -17.55
C CYS A 1 13.26 -44.47 -16.64
N ILE A 2 13.50 -44.20 -15.36
CA ILE A 2 12.46 -43.72 -14.45
C ILE A 2 12.42 -42.20 -14.63
N VAL A 3 11.34 -41.69 -15.23
CA VAL A 3 11.10 -40.25 -15.35
C VAL A 3 10.55 -39.78 -14.01
N LEU A 4 11.39 -39.14 -13.19
CA LEU A 4 10.96 -38.48 -11.97
C LEU A 4 10.26 -37.17 -12.37
N ALA A 5 8.93 -37.15 -12.33
CA ALA A 5 8.16 -35.91 -12.49
C ALA A 5 8.23 -35.11 -11.19
N THR A 6 8.97 -34.00 -11.19
CA THR A 6 9.00 -33.05 -10.07
C THR A 6 7.78 -32.16 -10.16
N PHE A 7 6.80 -32.36 -9.27
CA PHE A 7 5.68 -31.43 -9.10
C PHE A 7 6.19 -30.16 -8.38
N LEU A 8 6.21 -29.03 -9.09
CA LEU A 8 6.36 -27.71 -8.47
C LEU A 8 5.03 -27.39 -7.79
N ILE A 9 5.01 -27.41 -6.46
CA ILE A 9 3.86 -26.99 -5.66
C ILE A 9 4.03 -25.49 -5.47
N ASP A 10 3.31 -24.68 -6.25
CA ASP A 10 3.23 -23.24 -6.01
C ASP A 10 2.40 -23.02 -4.75
N ILE A 11 3.08 -22.74 -3.63
CA ILE A 11 2.43 -22.28 -2.41
C ILE A 11 2.17 -20.78 -2.60
N ALA A 12 0.97 -20.43 -3.02
CA ALA A 12 0.54 -19.04 -3.08
C ALA A 12 0.31 -18.52 -1.66
N PHE A 13 1.27 -17.76 -1.13
CA PHE A 13 1.11 -17.05 0.14
C PHE A 13 0.27 -15.79 -0.06
N ALA A 14 -0.60 -15.50 0.91
CA ALA A 14 -1.33 -14.24 0.95
C ALA A 14 -0.35 -13.09 1.20
N VAL A 15 -0.45 -12.02 0.41
CA VAL A 15 0.39 -10.82 0.61
C VAL A 15 0.13 -10.24 1.99
N GLN A 16 1.19 -9.86 2.69
CA GLN A 16 1.06 -9.29 4.02
C GLN A 16 1.21 -7.76 3.96
N CYS A 17 0.32 -7.00 4.58
CA CYS A 17 0.30 -5.54 4.49
C CYS A 17 0.01 -4.87 5.84
N TYR A 18 0.47 -3.65 6.03
CA TYR A 18 0.00 -2.86 7.17
C TYR A 18 -1.44 -2.39 6.90
N GLN A 19 -2.32 -2.57 7.89
CA GLN A 19 -3.71 -2.10 7.88
C GLN A 19 -3.91 -1.15 9.07
N CYS A 20 -4.03 0.15 8.80
CA CYS A 20 -4.20 1.16 9.84
C CYS A 20 -4.68 2.50 9.29
N GLU A 21 -5.19 3.35 10.20
CA GLU A 21 -5.56 4.75 9.92
C GLU A 21 -4.91 5.69 10.94
N SER A 22 -4.34 6.81 10.47
CA SER A 22 -3.65 7.76 11.36
C SER A 22 -4.57 8.49 12.34
N GLN A 23 -5.88 8.51 12.08
CA GLN A 23 -6.88 9.06 12.99
C GLN A 23 -7.08 8.18 14.23
N GLN A 24 -6.94 6.85 14.06
CA GLN A 24 -7.15 5.88 15.12
C GLN A 24 -5.83 5.50 15.82
N ASN A 25 -4.72 5.52 15.07
CA ASN A 25 -3.42 5.17 15.60
C ASN A 25 -2.34 6.13 15.08
N SER A 26 -1.76 6.91 15.99
CA SER A 26 -0.74 7.92 15.66
C SER A 26 0.50 7.34 14.99
N LYS A 27 0.84 6.06 15.25
CA LYS A 27 1.94 5.35 14.59
C LYS A 27 1.70 5.11 13.09
N CYS A 28 0.45 5.22 12.62
CA CYS A 28 0.08 5.09 11.21
C CYS A 28 0.23 6.42 10.42
N GLY A 29 0.73 7.49 11.03
CA GLY A 29 0.87 8.78 10.35
C GLY A 29 1.90 8.81 9.21
N LEU A 30 2.21 10.03 8.77
CA LEU A 30 3.28 10.32 7.82
C LEU A 30 4.63 9.74 8.28
N ASN A 31 4.94 9.95 9.57
CA ASN A 31 6.06 9.33 10.27
C ASN A 31 5.62 7.94 10.74
N PHE A 32 5.63 6.99 9.82
CA PHE A 32 5.18 5.64 10.10
C PHE A 32 6.09 4.95 11.12
N VAL A 33 5.47 4.37 12.14
CA VAL A 33 6.14 3.49 13.11
C VAL A 33 5.50 2.12 12.98
N PRO A 34 6.19 1.13 12.41
CA PRO A 34 5.66 -0.23 12.28
C PRO A 34 5.27 -0.80 13.64
N ASP A 35 4.13 -1.48 13.69
CA ASP A 35 3.64 -2.18 14.87
C ASP A 35 3.04 -3.52 14.43
N ASP A 36 3.30 -4.58 15.20
CA ASP A 36 2.77 -5.91 14.93
C ASP A 36 1.24 -5.94 14.98
N SER A 37 0.61 -5.04 15.75
CA SER A 37 -0.85 -4.94 15.80
C SER A 37 -1.47 -4.42 14.50
N MET A 38 -0.67 -3.85 13.59
CA MET A 38 -1.14 -3.33 12.30
C MET A 38 -0.90 -4.33 11.16
N LYS A 39 -0.25 -5.46 11.44
CA LYS A 39 0.10 -6.45 10.45
C LYS A 39 -1.13 -7.31 10.11
N ILE A 40 -1.45 -7.46 8.83
CA ILE A 40 -2.51 -8.37 8.38
C ILE A 40 -2.07 -9.21 7.19
N GLU A 41 -2.59 -10.44 7.11
CA GLU A 41 -2.54 -11.25 5.90
C GLU A 41 -3.73 -10.88 5.01
N CYS A 42 -3.46 -10.41 3.80
CA CYS A 42 -4.50 -9.98 2.89
C CYS A 42 -5.18 -11.18 2.24
N THR A 43 -6.39 -11.47 2.69
CA THR A 43 -7.27 -12.50 2.12
C THR A 43 -8.13 -11.93 0.99
N SER A 44 -9.15 -12.67 0.55
CA SER A 44 -10.17 -12.18 -0.39
C SER A 44 -10.85 -10.87 0.05
N ALA A 45 -11.25 -10.06 -0.92
CA ALA A 45 -11.87 -8.76 -0.69
C ALA A 45 -13.11 -8.83 0.24
N PRO A 46 -13.25 -7.86 1.17
CA PRO A 46 -14.44 -7.75 2.01
C PRO A 46 -15.72 -7.66 1.19
N ARG A 47 -16.84 -8.17 1.74
CA ARG A 47 -18.12 -8.23 1.00
C ARG A 47 -18.58 -6.88 0.46
N TYR A 48 -18.34 -5.80 1.19
CA TYR A 48 -18.74 -4.46 0.79
C TYR A 48 -17.97 -3.92 -0.43
N LEU A 49 -16.75 -4.43 -0.69
CA LEU A 49 -15.92 -4.06 -1.84
C LEU A 49 -16.30 -4.85 -3.10
N LYS A 50 -16.91 -6.03 -2.96
CA LYS A 50 -17.20 -6.93 -4.09
C LYS A 50 -17.98 -6.29 -5.25
N PRO A 51 -19.01 -5.44 -5.04
CA PRO A 51 -19.72 -4.78 -6.14
C PRO A 51 -18.83 -3.83 -6.96
N TYR A 52 -17.79 -3.27 -6.34
CA TYR A 52 -16.85 -2.34 -6.99
C TYR A 52 -15.69 -3.06 -7.69
N LEU A 53 -15.57 -4.37 -7.48
CA LEU A 53 -14.52 -5.22 -8.06
C LEU A 53 -15.04 -6.09 -9.22
N GLU A 54 -16.21 -5.78 -9.77
CA GLU A 54 -16.73 -6.48 -10.95
C GLU A 54 -15.77 -6.28 -12.13
N GLY A 55 -15.22 -7.38 -12.65
CA GLY A 55 -14.18 -7.35 -13.69
C GLY A 55 -12.74 -7.22 -13.17
N HIS A 56 -12.52 -7.15 -11.86
CA HIS A 56 -11.21 -7.05 -11.23
C HIS A 56 -10.89 -8.26 -10.33
N SER A 57 -9.63 -8.37 -9.90
CA SER A 57 -9.23 -9.39 -8.93
C SER A 57 -9.98 -9.23 -7.62
N LYS A 58 -10.62 -10.31 -7.16
CA LYS A 58 -11.23 -10.41 -5.84
C LYS A 58 -10.23 -10.85 -4.77
N GLU A 59 -9.06 -11.31 -5.20
CA GLU A 59 -7.92 -11.59 -4.34
C GLU A 59 -7.06 -10.34 -4.20
N ALA A 60 -6.46 -10.16 -3.02
CA ALA A 60 -5.53 -9.08 -2.79
C ALA A 60 -4.31 -9.23 -3.70
N THR A 61 -3.97 -8.16 -4.41
CA THR A 61 -2.85 -8.15 -5.37
C THR A 61 -1.66 -7.35 -4.85
N GLY A 62 -1.81 -6.63 -3.75
CA GLY A 62 -0.72 -5.88 -3.12
C GLY A 62 -1.15 -5.12 -1.88
N CYS A 63 -0.36 -4.11 -1.53
CA CYS A 63 -0.65 -3.17 -0.46
C CYS A 63 -0.91 -1.76 -1.03
N MET A 64 -1.67 -0.97 -0.31
CA MET A 64 -1.96 0.42 -0.62
C MET A 64 -1.61 1.33 0.56
N LYS A 65 -1.18 2.54 0.23
CA LYS A 65 -1.07 3.68 1.14
C LYS A 65 -1.73 4.89 0.50
N GLN A 66 -2.72 5.46 1.17
CA GLN A 66 -3.35 6.71 0.79
C GLN A 66 -2.99 7.80 1.80
N THR A 67 -2.66 8.98 1.29
CA THR A 67 -2.51 10.19 2.10
C THR A 67 -3.56 11.18 1.63
N MET A 68 -4.35 11.68 2.57
CA MET A 68 -5.47 12.58 2.33
C MET A 68 -5.27 13.84 3.16
N GLU A 69 -5.62 14.99 2.60
CA GLU A 69 -5.66 16.25 3.31
C GLU A 69 -7.10 16.58 3.69
N SER A 70 -7.33 16.93 4.95
CA SER A 70 -8.60 17.46 5.41
C SER A 70 -8.70 18.93 5.06
N LYS A 71 -9.83 19.36 4.47
CA LYS A 71 -10.11 20.78 4.23
C LYS A 71 -10.24 21.61 5.52
N LEU A 72 -10.45 20.95 6.66
CA LEU A 72 -10.43 21.58 7.99
C LEU A 72 -9.00 21.66 8.58
N GLY A 73 -8.01 21.19 7.83
CA GLY A 73 -6.62 21.09 8.25
C GLY A 73 -6.24 19.69 8.73
N GLY A 74 -5.00 19.32 8.47
CA GLY A 74 -4.41 18.05 8.89
C GLY A 74 -4.29 17.02 7.78
N VAL A 75 -3.35 16.10 7.98
CA VAL A 75 -3.05 15.01 7.04
C VAL A 75 -3.47 13.67 7.65
N HIS A 76 -4.22 12.91 6.88
CA HIS A 76 -4.68 11.58 7.24
C HIS A 76 -4.01 10.54 6.35
N THR A 77 -3.51 9.46 6.95
CA THR A 77 -2.87 8.37 6.22
C THR A 77 -3.62 7.08 6.51
N VAL A 78 -3.95 6.36 5.44
CA VAL A 78 -4.59 5.05 5.48
C VAL A 78 -3.67 4.05 4.79
N ARG A 79 -3.45 2.91 5.44
CA ARG A 79 -2.72 1.76 4.88
C ARG A 79 -3.65 0.57 4.86
N SER A 80 -3.64 -0.17 3.77
CA SER A 80 -4.58 -1.27 3.56
C SER A 80 -4.08 -2.29 2.54
N CYS A 81 -4.76 -3.45 2.49
CA CYS A 81 -4.66 -4.37 1.37
C CYS A 81 -5.24 -3.74 0.09
N TYR A 82 -4.61 -4.00 -1.05
CA TYR A 82 -5.08 -3.56 -2.35
C TYR A 82 -5.74 -4.70 -3.11
N TYR A 83 -6.91 -4.42 -3.68
CA TYR A 83 -7.71 -5.34 -4.49
C TYR A 83 -7.89 -4.73 -5.86
N GLY A 84 -7.39 -5.39 -6.91
CA GLY A 84 -7.50 -4.89 -8.27
C GLY A 84 -6.24 -5.16 -9.09
N ASP A 85 -6.07 -4.38 -10.14
CA ASP A 85 -4.90 -4.48 -11.02
C ASP A 85 -3.77 -3.57 -10.52
N LEU A 86 -2.55 -4.09 -10.42
CA LEU A 86 -1.37 -3.29 -10.07
C LEU A 86 -0.91 -2.41 -11.25
N ALA A 87 -1.28 -2.77 -12.49
CA ALA A 87 -0.99 -1.97 -13.68
C ALA A 87 -1.99 -0.81 -13.87
N ASN A 88 -3.17 -0.90 -13.24
CA ASN A 88 -4.18 0.15 -13.26
C ASN A 88 -4.74 0.40 -11.86
N THR A 89 -4.10 1.32 -11.15
CA THR A 89 -4.39 1.60 -9.74
C THR A 89 -5.46 2.65 -9.52
N GLU A 90 -5.95 3.29 -10.58
CA GLU A 90 -6.87 4.43 -10.47
C GLU A 90 -8.13 4.06 -9.69
N ILE A 91 -8.72 2.91 -10.00
CA ILE A 91 -9.99 2.44 -9.43
C ILE A 91 -9.86 2.22 -7.91
N GLY A 92 -8.80 1.55 -7.46
CA GLY A 92 -8.60 1.31 -6.03
C GLY A 92 -8.11 2.54 -5.26
N CYS A 93 -7.54 3.53 -5.95
CA CYS A 93 -7.08 4.77 -5.35
C CYS A 93 -8.18 5.83 -5.18
N GLN A 94 -9.39 5.61 -5.72
CA GLN A 94 -10.48 6.59 -5.58
C GLN A 94 -10.93 6.71 -4.12
N ILE A 95 -11.16 7.95 -3.68
CA ILE A 95 -11.86 8.25 -2.43
C ILE A 95 -13.34 8.47 -2.73
N ASP A 96 -14.21 8.31 -1.74
CA ASP A 96 -15.64 8.57 -1.90
C ASP A 96 -15.85 9.98 -2.47
N PRO A 97 -16.41 10.11 -3.69
CA PRO A 97 -16.59 11.42 -4.34
C PRO A 97 -17.56 12.32 -3.58
N ASN A 98 -18.38 11.76 -2.69
CA ASN A 98 -19.28 12.53 -1.82
C ASN A 98 -18.56 13.07 -0.57
N ASN A 99 -17.34 12.61 -0.29
CA ASN A 99 -16.55 13.10 0.83
C ASN A 99 -15.93 14.48 0.49
N VAL A 100 -16.73 15.53 0.69
CA VAL A 100 -16.32 16.93 0.43
C VAL A 100 -15.25 17.45 1.39
N LEU A 101 -14.97 16.76 2.49
CA LEU A 101 -14.02 17.20 3.53
C LEU A 101 -12.61 16.67 3.30
N MET A 102 -12.46 15.55 2.59
CA MET A 102 -11.17 14.93 2.33
C MET A 102 -10.76 15.12 0.87
N LYS A 103 -9.49 15.41 0.63
CA LYS A 103 -8.88 15.43 -0.69
C LYS A 103 -7.76 14.39 -0.72
N LEU A 104 -7.77 13.51 -1.71
CA LEU A 104 -6.67 12.58 -1.92
C LEU A 104 -5.45 13.35 -2.42
N GLU A 105 -4.34 13.28 -1.70
CA GLU A 105 -3.06 13.88 -2.09
C GLU A 105 -2.17 12.87 -2.80
N THR A 106 -1.98 11.70 -2.19
CA THR A 106 -1.18 10.62 -2.78
C THR A 106 -1.84 9.28 -2.56
N CYS A 107 -1.73 8.41 -3.55
CA CYS A 107 -2.05 7.00 -3.44
C CYS A 107 -0.88 6.20 -4.02
N HIS A 108 -0.33 5.30 -3.21
CA HIS A 108 0.78 4.44 -3.61
C HIS A 108 0.38 2.99 -3.41
N VAL A 109 0.36 2.25 -4.51
CA VAL A 109 0.10 0.81 -4.54
C VAL A 109 1.41 0.09 -4.85
N CYS A 110 1.69 -0.99 -4.13
CA CYS A 110 2.91 -1.77 -4.29
C CYS A 110 2.63 -3.26 -4.09
N SER A 111 3.55 -4.09 -4.59
CA SER A 111 3.54 -5.54 -4.39
C SER A 111 4.62 -5.96 -3.39
N GLY A 112 4.43 -7.14 -2.81
CA GLY A 112 5.32 -7.73 -1.81
C GLY A 112 4.92 -7.40 -0.38
N ASP A 113 5.44 -8.19 0.55
CA ASP A 113 5.06 -8.10 1.95
C ASP A 113 5.53 -6.78 2.57
N TRP A 114 4.64 -6.14 3.32
CA TRP A 114 4.88 -4.93 4.11
C TRP A 114 5.35 -3.72 3.28
N CYS A 115 5.14 -3.75 1.96
CA CYS A 115 5.66 -2.73 1.04
C CYS A 115 5.05 -1.33 1.29
N ASN A 116 3.86 -1.26 1.90
CA ASN A 116 3.20 0.00 2.25
C ASN A 116 3.75 0.67 3.54
N SER A 117 4.90 0.20 4.04
CA SER A 117 5.65 0.84 5.13
C SER A 117 6.27 2.19 4.77
N SER A 118 6.31 2.55 3.48
CA SER A 118 7.05 3.72 3.00
C SER A 118 6.70 5.00 3.77
N VAL A 119 7.74 5.73 4.16
CA VAL A 119 7.64 7.07 4.77
C VAL A 119 7.52 8.08 3.63
N ALA A 120 6.76 9.16 3.82
CA ALA A 120 6.81 10.26 2.87
C ALA A 120 8.22 10.86 2.88
N MET A 121 9.00 10.68 1.82
CA MET A 121 10.31 11.32 1.71
C MET A 121 10.10 12.82 1.62
N THR A 122 10.59 13.55 2.61
CA THR A 122 10.63 15.02 2.52
C THR A 122 11.66 15.42 1.45
N PRO A 123 11.44 16.54 0.73
CA PRO A 123 12.35 16.98 -0.33
C PRO A 123 13.80 17.16 0.14
N ALA A 124 14.01 17.53 1.41
CA ALA A 124 15.34 17.63 2.01
C ALA A 124 16.09 16.29 2.07
N LEU A 125 15.39 15.20 2.45
CA LEU A 125 15.98 13.85 2.50
C LEU A 125 16.27 13.30 1.10
N ALA A 126 15.48 13.68 0.09
CA ALA A 126 15.72 13.29 -1.29
C ALA A 126 17.03 13.89 -1.85
N ILE A 127 17.29 15.18 -1.56
CA ILE A 127 18.52 15.86 -2.01
C ILE A 127 19.77 15.20 -1.40
N ILE A 128 19.73 14.88 -0.11
CA ILE A 128 20.84 14.22 0.59
C ILE A 128 21.12 12.84 -0.01
N ALA A 129 20.07 12.05 -0.29
CA ALA A 129 20.22 10.74 -0.92
C ALA A 129 20.85 10.84 -2.32
N VAL A 130 20.44 11.80 -3.14
CA VAL A 130 21.01 12.03 -4.47
C VAL A 130 22.49 12.39 -4.39
N VAL A 131 22.88 13.30 -3.49
CA VAL A 131 24.29 13.68 -3.29
C VAL A 131 25.14 12.49 -2.85
N LEU A 132 24.64 11.65 -1.93
CA LEU A 132 25.35 10.46 -1.48
C LEU A 132 25.49 9.40 -2.58
N CYS A 133 24.45 9.19 -3.39
CA CYS A 133 24.52 8.29 -4.55
C CYS A 133 25.52 8.79 -5.58
N LEU A 134 25.53 10.09 -5.89
CA LEU A 134 26.49 10.68 -6.83
C LEU A 134 27.92 10.61 -6.28
N ALA A 135 28.14 10.87 -4.99
CA ALA A 135 29.45 10.77 -4.37
C ALA A 135 30.03 9.33 -4.44
N ARG A 136 29.19 8.29 -4.43
CA ARG A 136 29.62 6.89 -4.59
C ARG A 136 29.96 6.52 -6.02
N ILE A 137 29.41 7.21 -7.02
CA ILE A 137 29.72 6.99 -8.44
C ILE A 137 31.03 7.70 -8.82
N ILE A 138 31.36 8.79 -8.14
CA ILE A 138 32.54 9.62 -8.39
C ILE A 138 33.77 9.15 -7.57
N SER A 139 33.58 8.25 -6.61
CA SER A 139 34.64 7.67 -5.76
C SER A 139 35.12 6.31 -6.24
#